data_AF-A0A7X4YCS8-F1
#
_entry.id   AF-A0A7X4YCS8-F1
#
_cell.length_a   1.000
_cell.length_b   1.000
_cell.length_c   1.000
_cell.angle_alpha   90.00
_cell.angle_beta   90.00
_cell.angle_gamma   90.00
#
_symmetry.space_group_name_H-M   'P 1'
#
loop_
_entity.id
_entity.type
_entity.pdbx_description
1 polymer ?
#
loop_
_entity_poly.entity_id
_entity_poly.type
_entity_poly.pdbx_seq_one_letter_code
_entity_poly.pdbx_strand_id
1 'polypeptide(L)'
;MRSSLVAALLLSGSAFAGESKYASAAAAACTELKSELSRSAKEQGLAIDEAEIGTHTSEQATVVATSIAGFDKVPAAEYAKGVDAAFVYIDSEEAGIPAGNYRVSIRANPEDIKVGKYKAIASLIDKDGKEVAQRATVIETFPSAVKSARYGSPMSVGIQQHTINDWNLTRFRKTIIVVIVHSWGVTVIDLFGTDYSSYYGF
;
A
#
# COMPACT_ATOMS: atom_id res chain seq x y z
N MET A 1 10.96 34.11 69.83
CA MET A 1 10.79 32.66 69.60
C MET A 1 9.61 32.52 68.64
N ARG A 2 9.78 32.65 67.32
CA ARG A 2 10.12 31.61 66.33
C ARG A 2 9.30 30.33 66.49
N SER A 3 8.19 30.26 65.75
CA SER A 3 7.62 29.03 65.17
C SER A 3 6.69 29.40 64.02
N SER A 4 7.15 29.20 62.78
CA SER A 4 6.28 28.92 61.64
C SER A 4 7.01 27.93 60.74
N LEU A 5 6.43 26.73 60.68
CA LEU A 5 6.86 25.58 59.90
C LEU A 5 6.51 25.88 58.42
N VAL A 6 7.50 25.93 57.53
CA VAL A 6 7.28 25.92 56.07
C VAL A 6 7.60 24.52 55.58
N ALA A 7 6.56 23.74 55.26
CA ALA A 7 6.70 22.46 54.58
C ALA A 7 6.86 22.71 53.07
N ALA A 8 7.91 22.13 52.49
CA ALA A 8 8.26 22.27 51.09
C ALA A 8 7.24 21.61 50.16
N LEU A 9 6.79 22.37 49.15
CA LEU A 9 6.07 21.85 47.99
C LEU A 9 7.05 21.04 47.13
N LEU A 10 6.80 19.75 46.98
CA LEU A 10 7.46 18.92 45.96
C LEU A 10 6.92 19.33 44.58
N LEU A 11 7.79 19.89 43.75
CA LEU A 11 7.54 20.16 42.34
C LEU A 11 7.33 18.84 41.59
N SER A 12 6.09 18.56 41.20
CA SER A 12 5.78 17.57 40.17
C SER A 12 6.27 18.10 38.83
N GLY A 13 7.48 17.70 38.44
CA GLY A 13 7.98 17.89 37.09
C GLY A 13 7.19 17.00 36.13
N SER A 14 6.32 17.60 35.33
CA SER A 14 5.73 16.98 34.15
C SER A 14 6.86 16.70 33.15
N ALA A 15 7.29 15.44 33.05
CA ALA A 15 8.17 15.01 31.99
C ALA A 15 7.39 15.05 30.67
N PHE A 16 7.53 16.14 29.91
CA PHE A 16 7.16 16.12 28.49
C PHE A 16 8.08 15.12 27.79
N ALA A 17 7.51 14.01 27.33
CA ALA A 17 8.18 13.11 26.41
C ALA A 17 8.52 13.91 25.14
N GLY A 18 9.80 14.27 24.99
CA GLY A 18 10.28 14.94 23.79
C GLY A 18 10.13 14.00 22.60
N GLU A 19 9.39 14.43 21.57
CA GLU A 19 9.33 13.74 20.29
C GLU A 19 10.76 13.51 19.78
N SER A 20 11.08 12.26 19.43
CA SER A 20 12.41 11.95 18.94
C SER A 20 12.65 12.70 17.61
N LYS A 21 13.78 13.40 17.50
CA LYS A 21 14.17 14.10 16.26
C LYS A 21 14.21 13.16 15.04
N TYR A 22 14.50 11.88 15.28
CA TYR A 22 14.45 10.83 14.27
C TYR A 22 13.03 10.51 13.79
N ALA A 23 12.05 10.40 14.71
CA ALA A 23 10.64 10.23 14.33
C ALA A 23 10.10 11.46 13.59
N SER A 24 10.51 12.67 14.00
CA SER A 24 10.14 13.92 13.31
C SER A 24 10.72 14.00 11.89
N ALA A 25 11.98 13.63 11.69
CA ALA A 25 12.62 13.60 10.37
C ALA A 25 12.02 12.53 9.44
N ALA A 26 11.75 11.32 9.97
CA ALA A 26 11.09 10.26 9.22
C ALA A 26 9.65 10.65 8.84
N ALA A 27 8.90 11.30 9.74
CA ALA A 27 7.57 11.81 9.45
C ALA A 27 7.58 12.92 8.37
N ALA A 28 8.59 13.81 8.39
CA ALA A 28 8.76 14.83 7.36
C ALA A 28 9.08 14.22 5.99
N ALA A 29 9.95 13.21 5.92
CA ALA A 29 10.25 12.49 4.69
C ALA A 29 9.02 11.75 4.12
N CYS A 30 8.23 11.08 4.99
CA CYS A 30 6.96 10.48 4.58
C CYS A 30 5.97 11.52 4.05
N THR A 31 5.93 12.72 4.64
CA THR A 31 5.04 13.80 4.21
C THR A 31 5.44 14.32 2.82
N GLU A 32 6.73 14.49 2.56
CA GLU A 32 7.22 14.93 1.25
C GLU A 32 6.87 13.91 0.15
N LEU A 33 7.17 12.63 0.39
CA LEU A 33 6.87 11.53 -0.54
C LEU A 33 5.38 11.44 -0.89
N LYS A 34 4.49 11.62 0.10
CA LYS A 34 3.04 11.69 -0.14
C LYS A 34 2.67 12.88 -1.01
N SER A 35 3.25 14.05 -0.74
CA SER A 35 2.98 15.26 -1.51
C SER A 35 3.46 15.15 -2.95
N GLU A 36 4.60 14.48 -3.18
CA GLU A 36 5.17 14.24 -4.50
C GLU A 36 4.31 13.26 -5.31
N LEU A 37 3.86 12.17 -4.68
CA LEU A 37 2.91 11.24 -5.30
C LEU A 37 1.63 11.97 -5.74
N SER A 38 1.04 12.78 -4.87
CA SER A 38 -0.18 13.55 -5.20
C SER A 38 0.04 14.59 -6.29
N ARG A 39 1.22 15.24 -6.31
CA ARG A 39 1.60 16.19 -7.36
C ARG A 39 1.72 15.47 -8.71
N SER A 40 2.44 14.35 -8.75
CA SER A 40 2.62 13.57 -9.98
C SER A 40 1.29 13.01 -10.51
N ALA A 41 0.39 12.56 -9.63
CA ALA A 41 -0.95 12.13 -10.02
C ALA A 41 -1.72 13.26 -10.71
N LYS A 42 -1.70 14.47 -10.13
CA LYS A 42 -2.36 15.66 -10.71
C LYS A 42 -1.78 16.05 -12.06
N GLU A 43 -0.45 16.01 -12.21
CA GLU A 43 0.23 16.27 -13.49
C GLU A 43 -0.17 15.28 -14.58
N GLN A 44 -0.46 14.03 -14.21
CA GLN A 44 -0.96 12.98 -15.10
C GLN A 44 -2.49 12.98 -15.26
N GLY A 45 -3.20 13.93 -14.64
CA GLY A 45 -4.66 14.02 -14.70
C GLY A 45 -5.39 12.90 -13.96
N LEU A 46 -4.73 12.22 -13.02
CA LEU A 46 -5.29 11.13 -12.24
C LEU A 46 -5.88 11.65 -10.93
N ALA A 47 -7.15 11.30 -10.66
CA ALA A 47 -7.76 11.52 -9.35
C ALA A 47 -7.40 10.34 -8.42
N ILE A 48 -6.79 10.63 -7.28
CA ILE A 48 -6.36 9.65 -6.28
C ILE A 48 -7.06 9.88 -4.94
N ASP A 49 -7.04 8.89 -4.06
CA ASP A 49 -7.44 9.06 -2.66
C ASP A 49 -6.29 9.67 -1.85
N GLU A 50 -6.28 10.99 -1.69
CA GLU A 50 -5.25 11.70 -0.92
C GLU A 50 -5.35 11.43 0.59
N ALA A 51 -6.49 10.92 1.09
CA ALA A 51 -6.65 10.60 2.51
C ALA A 51 -5.93 9.28 2.87
N GLU A 52 -5.81 8.36 1.91
CA GLU A 52 -5.35 6.99 2.10
C GLU A 52 -4.07 6.71 1.29
N ILE A 53 -2.97 7.38 1.68
CA ILE A 53 -1.63 7.15 1.10
C ILE A 53 -0.76 6.36 2.08
N GLY A 54 -0.38 5.16 1.67
CA GLY A 54 0.58 4.30 2.35
C GLY A 54 2.02 4.62 1.93
N THR A 55 2.95 4.50 2.88
CA THR A 55 4.40 4.65 2.61
C THR A 55 5.15 3.52 3.29
N HIS A 56 6.08 2.91 2.55
CA HIS A 56 7.03 1.95 3.07
C HIS A 56 8.43 2.36 2.62
N THR A 57 9.34 2.51 3.57
CA THR A 57 10.74 2.82 3.31
C THR A 57 11.59 1.82 4.08
N SER A 58 12.51 1.19 3.36
CA SER A 58 13.56 0.31 3.89
C SER A 58 14.88 0.64 3.21
N GLU A 59 15.97 -0.03 3.61
CA GLU A 59 17.27 0.12 2.94
C GLU A 59 17.24 -0.29 1.45
N GLN A 60 16.28 -1.13 1.05
CA GLN A 60 16.26 -1.77 -0.28
C GLN A 60 15.16 -1.24 -1.19
N ALA A 61 14.20 -0.48 -0.63
CA ALA A 61 13.04 -0.02 -1.37
C ALA A 61 12.33 1.15 -0.69
N THR A 62 11.88 2.10 -1.50
CA THR A 62 10.83 3.06 -1.14
C THR A 62 9.61 2.81 -2.01
N VAL A 63 8.46 2.61 -1.38
CA VAL A 63 7.16 2.46 -2.05
C VAL A 63 6.16 3.41 -1.42
N VAL A 64 5.48 4.19 -2.25
CA VAL A 64 4.36 5.03 -1.85
C VAL A 64 3.17 4.63 -2.71
N ALA A 65 2.02 4.39 -2.11
CA ALA A 65 0.87 3.89 -2.86
C ALA A 65 -0.43 4.50 -2.37
N THR A 66 -1.34 4.74 -3.30
CA THR A 66 -2.73 5.12 -3.04
C THR A 66 -3.65 4.45 -4.07
N SER A 67 -4.95 4.45 -3.79
CA SER A 67 -5.98 4.01 -4.73
C SER A 67 -6.39 5.14 -5.69
N ILE A 68 -6.87 4.77 -6.87
CA ILE A 68 -7.56 5.72 -7.76
C ILE A 68 -8.92 6.08 -7.15
N ALA A 69 -9.25 7.37 -7.16
CA ALA A 69 -10.50 7.86 -6.57
C ALA A 69 -11.72 7.19 -7.22
N GLY A 70 -12.62 6.65 -6.40
CA GLY A 70 -13.82 5.93 -6.85
C GLY A 70 -13.60 4.45 -7.18
N PHE A 71 -12.37 3.94 -7.04
CA PHE A 71 -12.08 2.52 -7.26
C PHE A 71 -12.85 1.59 -6.32
N ASP A 72 -13.22 2.03 -5.12
CA ASP A 72 -14.10 1.30 -4.17
C ASP A 72 -15.44 0.87 -4.76
N LYS A 73 -15.91 1.59 -5.79
CA LYS A 73 -17.21 1.39 -6.44
C LYS A 73 -17.11 0.55 -7.70
N VAL A 74 -15.90 0.23 -8.15
CA VAL A 74 -15.69 -0.59 -9.35
C VAL A 74 -16.15 -2.01 -9.07
N PRO A 75 -17.15 -2.55 -9.80
CA PRO A 75 -17.60 -3.91 -9.58
C PRO A 75 -16.61 -4.90 -10.18
N ALA A 76 -16.50 -6.09 -9.56
CA ALA A 76 -15.52 -7.10 -9.95
C ALA A 76 -15.60 -7.54 -11.45
N ALA A 77 -16.77 -7.44 -12.07
CA ALA A 77 -16.94 -7.75 -13.50
C ALA A 77 -16.12 -6.82 -14.42
N GLU A 78 -15.80 -5.60 -14.00
CA GLU A 78 -15.03 -4.64 -14.81
C GLU A 78 -13.54 -5.01 -14.92
N TYR A 79 -13.03 -5.89 -14.05
CA TYR A 79 -11.67 -6.44 -14.20
C TYR A 79 -11.46 -7.17 -15.53
N ALA A 80 -12.52 -7.64 -16.19
CA ALA A 80 -12.43 -8.23 -17.53
C ALA A 80 -11.84 -7.24 -18.57
N LYS A 81 -12.12 -5.94 -18.39
CA LYS A 81 -11.76 -4.87 -19.33
C LYS A 81 -10.44 -4.18 -18.98
N GLY A 82 -9.91 -4.41 -17.79
CA GLY A 82 -8.83 -3.62 -17.22
C GLY A 82 -9.38 -2.39 -16.50
N VAL A 83 -8.99 -2.19 -15.25
CA VAL A 83 -9.41 -1.05 -14.43
C VAL A 83 -8.24 -0.47 -13.68
N ASP A 84 -8.13 0.85 -13.71
CA ASP A 84 -7.10 1.58 -12.99
C ASP A 84 -7.42 1.58 -11.50
N ALA A 85 -6.55 0.94 -10.73
CA ALA A 85 -6.80 0.60 -9.33
C ALA A 85 -5.98 1.45 -8.35
N ALA A 86 -4.73 1.73 -8.71
CA ALA A 86 -3.79 2.42 -7.85
C ALA A 86 -2.84 3.33 -8.62
N PHE A 87 -2.22 4.24 -7.88
CA PHE A 87 -1.09 5.02 -8.32
C PHE A 87 0.05 4.84 -7.31
N VAL A 88 1.22 4.46 -7.80
CA VAL A 88 2.33 4.00 -6.97
C VAL A 88 3.63 4.66 -7.37
N TYR A 89 4.41 5.11 -6.39
CA TYR A 89 5.83 5.36 -6.53
C TYR A 89 6.59 4.11 -6.12
N ILE A 90 7.55 3.70 -6.94
CA ILE A 90 8.43 2.56 -6.66
C ILE A 90 9.86 3.03 -6.92
N ASP A 91 10.72 2.87 -5.93
CA ASP A 91 12.17 2.98 -6.05
C ASP A 91 12.80 1.77 -5.38
N SER A 92 13.21 0.79 -6.20
CA SER A 92 13.91 -0.41 -5.76
C SER A 92 14.58 -1.11 -6.93
N GLU A 93 15.86 -1.46 -6.76
CA GLU A 93 16.59 -2.26 -7.76
C GLU A 93 15.95 -3.65 -7.96
N GLU A 94 15.39 -4.24 -6.90
CA GLU A 94 14.77 -5.56 -6.94
C GLU A 94 13.45 -5.58 -7.73
N ALA A 95 12.80 -4.41 -7.91
CA ALA A 95 11.59 -4.30 -8.71
C ALA A 95 11.85 -4.51 -10.22
N GLY A 96 13.10 -4.43 -10.66
CA GLY A 96 13.49 -4.65 -12.07
C GLY A 96 12.88 -3.64 -13.04
N ILE A 97 12.47 -2.48 -12.55
CA ILE A 97 11.91 -1.35 -13.31
C ILE A 97 12.57 -0.05 -12.84
N PRO A 98 12.59 1.02 -13.66
CA PRO A 98 13.12 2.31 -13.24
C PRO A 98 12.42 2.83 -11.98
N ALA A 99 13.12 3.62 -11.17
CA ALA A 99 12.46 4.35 -10.10
C ALA A 99 11.47 5.36 -10.70
N GLY A 100 10.26 5.45 -10.16
CA GLY A 100 9.27 6.38 -10.67
C GLY A 100 7.84 6.13 -10.22
N ASN A 101 6.95 6.97 -10.75
CA ASN A 101 5.51 6.90 -10.52
C ASN A 101 4.82 6.11 -11.64
N TYR A 102 3.90 5.24 -11.26
CA TYR A 102 3.20 4.33 -12.15
C TYR A 102 1.72 4.27 -11.84
N ARG A 103 0.90 4.33 -12.88
CA ARG A 103 -0.51 3.94 -12.80
C ARG A 103 -0.60 2.41 -12.85
N VAL A 104 -1.40 1.84 -11.97
CA VAL A 104 -1.59 0.39 -11.88
C VAL A 104 -2.95 0.01 -12.42
N SER A 105 -2.97 -0.71 -13.55
CA SER A 105 -4.19 -1.20 -14.19
C SER A 105 -4.33 -2.70 -13.98
N ILE A 106 -5.48 -3.15 -13.45
CA ILE A 106 -5.70 -4.55 -13.08
C ILE A 106 -6.67 -5.19 -14.05
N ARG A 107 -6.29 -6.36 -14.58
CA ARG A 107 -7.11 -7.16 -15.47
C ARG A 107 -7.18 -8.62 -15.02
N ALA A 108 -8.37 -9.19 -15.06
CA ALA A 108 -8.61 -10.62 -14.82
C ALA A 108 -9.23 -11.26 -16.08
N ASN A 109 -9.01 -12.56 -16.27
CA ASN A 109 -9.73 -13.29 -17.31
C ASN A 109 -11.21 -13.40 -16.92
N PRO A 110 -12.16 -13.13 -17.84
CA PRO A 110 -13.59 -13.16 -17.52
C PRO A 110 -14.06 -14.49 -16.91
N GLU A 111 -13.50 -15.61 -17.36
CA GLU A 111 -13.86 -16.96 -16.90
C GLU A 111 -13.36 -17.28 -15.49
N ASP A 112 -12.32 -16.56 -15.02
CA ASP A 112 -11.76 -16.72 -13.68
C ASP A 112 -12.51 -15.88 -12.63
N ILE A 113 -13.29 -14.87 -13.05
CA ILE A 113 -14.02 -13.96 -12.15
C ILE A 113 -15.14 -14.71 -11.45
N LYS A 114 -14.99 -14.88 -10.14
CA LYS A 114 -15.94 -15.59 -9.29
C LYS A 114 -15.94 -15.03 -7.87
N VAL A 115 -16.94 -15.42 -7.09
CA VAL A 115 -16.91 -15.21 -5.64
C VAL A 115 -15.76 -16.02 -5.05
N GLY A 116 -14.91 -15.38 -4.25
CA GLY A 116 -13.71 -15.97 -3.66
C GLY A 116 -12.43 -15.51 -4.37
N LYS A 117 -11.37 -16.32 -4.26
CA LYS A 117 -10.05 -15.98 -4.78
C LYS A 117 -9.90 -16.33 -6.25
N TYR A 118 -9.29 -15.43 -7.03
CA TYR A 118 -8.91 -15.66 -8.43
C TYR A 118 -7.67 -14.84 -8.82
N LYS A 119 -7.03 -15.26 -9.92
CA LYS A 119 -5.82 -14.64 -10.46
C LYS A 119 -6.15 -13.45 -11.35
N ALA A 120 -5.28 -12.46 -11.33
CA ALA A 120 -5.30 -11.29 -12.18
C ALA A 120 -3.86 -10.86 -12.51
N ILE A 121 -3.72 -9.91 -13.42
CA ILE A 121 -2.47 -9.23 -13.75
C ILE A 121 -2.64 -7.74 -13.47
N ALA A 122 -1.65 -7.15 -12.80
CA ALA A 122 -1.51 -5.71 -12.67
C ALA A 122 -0.41 -5.22 -13.62
N SER A 123 -0.78 -4.33 -14.53
CA SER A 123 0.13 -3.62 -15.41
C SER A 123 0.61 -2.34 -14.75
N LEU A 124 1.92 -2.14 -14.70
CA LEU A 124 2.55 -0.88 -14.29
C LEU A 124 2.75 -0.01 -15.53
N ILE A 125 2.09 1.13 -15.56
CA ILE A 125 2.04 2.03 -16.71
C ILE A 125 2.71 3.34 -16.33
N ASP A 126 3.72 3.75 -17.10
CA ASP A 126 4.45 4.99 -16.87
C ASP A 126 3.65 6.24 -17.31
N LYS A 127 4.21 7.43 -17.05
CA LYS A 127 3.60 8.72 -17.38
C LYS A 127 3.33 8.92 -18.89
N ASP A 128 4.04 8.19 -19.74
CA ASP A 128 3.91 8.26 -21.20
C ASP A 128 2.87 7.24 -21.71
N GLY A 129 2.20 6.53 -20.80
CA GLY A 129 1.18 5.53 -21.10
C GLY A 129 1.75 4.17 -21.50
N LYS A 130 3.06 3.95 -21.35
CA LYS A 130 3.71 2.70 -21.71
C LYS A 130 3.67 1.72 -20.53
N GLU A 131 3.27 0.48 -20.82
CA GLU A 131 3.41 -0.63 -19.88
C GLU A 131 4.90 -0.99 -19.73
N VAL A 132 5.43 -0.85 -18.51
CA VAL A 132 6.83 -1.16 -18.19
C VAL A 132 7.00 -2.50 -17.49
N ALA A 133 5.92 -3.04 -16.92
CA ALA A 133 5.94 -4.30 -16.19
C ALA A 133 4.53 -4.88 -16.00
N GLN A 134 4.47 -6.20 -15.85
CA GLN A 134 3.30 -6.93 -15.37
C GLN A 134 3.61 -7.60 -14.04
N ARG A 135 2.61 -7.68 -13.17
CA ARG A 135 2.69 -8.22 -11.83
C ARG A 135 1.56 -9.18 -11.54
N ALA A 136 1.92 -10.34 -10.99
CA ALA A 136 0.94 -11.30 -10.48
C ALA A 136 0.06 -10.60 -9.42
N THR A 137 -1.25 -10.70 -9.60
CA THR A 137 -2.24 -10.06 -8.74
C THR A 137 -3.27 -11.08 -8.31
N VAL A 138 -3.72 -10.97 -7.06
CA VAL A 138 -4.75 -11.82 -6.50
C VAL A 138 -5.93 -10.95 -6.10
N ILE A 139 -7.12 -11.36 -6.49
CA ILE A 139 -8.36 -10.72 -6.07
C ILE A 139 -9.14 -11.73 -5.24
N GLU A 140 -9.60 -11.33 -4.05
CA GLU A 140 -10.56 -12.07 -3.23
C GLU A 140 -11.85 -11.26 -3.13
N THR A 141 -12.92 -11.76 -3.74
CA THR A 141 -14.27 -11.18 -3.61
C THR A 141 -15.04 -11.89 -2.50
N PHE A 142 -15.90 -11.15 -1.79
CA PHE A 142 -16.70 -11.69 -0.70
C PHE A 142 -18.18 -11.81 -1.08
N PRO A 143 -18.88 -12.89 -0.64
CA PRO A 143 -20.31 -13.07 -0.93
C PRO A 143 -21.26 -12.07 -0.24
N SER A 144 -20.78 -11.10 0.54
CA SER A 144 -21.55 -9.97 1.10
C SER A 144 -20.64 -8.96 1.82
N ALA A 145 -21.17 -7.77 2.15
CA ALA A 145 -20.50 -6.71 2.91
C ALA A 145 -20.08 -7.10 4.35
N VAL A 146 -20.38 -8.32 4.81
CA VAL A 146 -20.11 -8.77 6.18
C VAL A 146 -18.62 -9.05 6.42
N LYS A 147 -17.82 -9.32 5.37
CA LYS A 147 -16.37 -9.52 5.50
C LYS A 147 -15.54 -8.24 5.36
N SER A 148 -16.01 -7.21 4.64
CA SER A 148 -15.30 -5.93 4.59
C SER A 148 -15.19 -5.28 5.98
N ALA A 149 -16.13 -5.60 6.89
CA ALA A 149 -16.05 -5.23 8.30
C ALA A 149 -14.83 -5.82 9.06
N ARG A 150 -14.24 -6.94 8.61
CA ARG A 150 -13.01 -7.51 9.24
C ARG A 150 -11.73 -6.78 8.83
N TYR A 151 -11.74 -6.06 7.70
CA TYR A 151 -10.57 -5.39 7.15
C TYR A 151 -10.59 -3.86 7.34
N GLY A 152 -11.65 -3.34 7.99
CA GLY A 152 -11.83 -1.92 8.22
C GLY A 152 -12.43 -1.20 7.02
N SER A 153 -13.31 -0.24 7.29
CA SER A 153 -13.78 0.78 6.35
C SER A 153 -13.31 2.13 6.91
N PRO A 154 -12.89 3.09 6.06
CA PRO A 154 -12.90 3.07 4.60
C PRO A 154 -11.67 2.37 4.00
N MET A 155 -11.55 2.36 2.67
CA MET A 155 -10.43 1.77 1.92
C MET A 155 -9.10 2.00 2.63
N SER A 156 -8.32 0.95 2.86
CA SER A 156 -6.95 1.11 3.32
C SER A 156 -6.02 0.59 2.23
N VAL A 157 -5.03 1.41 1.88
CA VAL A 157 -3.86 0.94 1.13
C VAL A 157 -2.85 0.46 2.16
N GLY A 158 -2.77 -0.86 2.32
CA GLY A 158 -1.76 -1.50 3.14
C GLY A 158 -0.52 -1.78 2.30
N ILE A 159 0.64 -1.28 2.72
CA ILE A 159 1.93 -1.74 2.18
C ILE A 159 2.54 -2.69 3.19
N GLN A 160 2.77 -3.94 2.77
CA GLN A 160 3.34 -4.96 3.63
C GLN A 160 4.60 -5.55 3.01
N GLN A 161 5.65 -5.62 3.82
CA GLN A 161 6.86 -6.35 3.46
C GLN A 161 6.73 -7.79 3.96
N HIS A 162 6.73 -8.76 3.05
CA HIS A 162 6.75 -10.18 3.40
C HIS A 162 8.15 -10.75 3.20
N THR A 163 8.58 -11.62 4.12
CA THR A 163 9.72 -12.51 3.90
C THR A 163 9.14 -13.88 3.54
N ILE A 164 9.40 -14.35 2.33
CA ILE A 164 8.90 -15.65 1.89
C ILE A 164 9.98 -16.70 2.13
N ASN A 165 9.56 -17.83 2.70
CA ASN A 165 10.38 -19.04 2.76
C ASN A 165 10.15 -19.84 1.47
N ASP A 166 11.13 -19.82 0.57
CA ASP A 166 11.23 -20.84 -0.47
C ASP A 166 11.69 -22.16 0.18
N TRP A 167 11.05 -23.28 -0.17
CA TRP A 167 11.38 -24.61 0.33
C TRP A 167 12.83 -25.01 -0.01
N ASN A 168 13.41 -24.36 -1.03
CA ASN A 168 14.84 -24.27 -1.23
C ASN A 168 15.40 -23.05 -0.45
N LEU A 169 15.91 -23.30 0.77
CA LEU A 169 16.51 -22.38 1.75
C LEU A 169 17.63 -21.44 1.24
N THR A 170 17.83 -21.33 -0.07
CA THR A 170 18.86 -20.51 -0.73
C THR A 170 18.38 -19.12 -1.16
N ARG A 171 17.08 -18.79 -1.08
CA ARG A 171 16.56 -17.46 -1.48
C ARG A 171 15.43 -16.99 -0.56
N PHE A 172 15.77 -16.31 0.53
CA PHE A 172 14.82 -15.41 1.18
C PHE A 172 14.61 -14.21 0.25
N ARG A 173 13.45 -14.10 -0.39
CA ARG A 173 13.07 -12.86 -1.08
C ARG A 173 12.18 -12.04 -0.16
N LYS A 174 12.60 -10.80 0.08
CA LYS A 174 11.70 -9.78 0.60
C LYS A 174 10.89 -9.25 -0.56
N THR A 175 9.62 -9.02 -0.33
CA THR A 175 8.70 -8.52 -1.34
C THR A 175 7.88 -7.40 -0.75
N ILE A 176 7.39 -6.50 -1.58
CA ILE A 176 6.44 -5.49 -1.14
C ILE A 176 5.13 -5.73 -1.89
N ILE A 177 4.07 -5.94 -1.12
CA ILE A 177 2.71 -6.04 -1.65
C ILE A 177 1.93 -4.77 -1.36
N VAL A 178 1.09 -4.36 -2.30
CA VAL A 178 0.06 -3.35 -2.12
C VAL A 178 -1.27 -4.07 -1.95
N VAL A 179 -1.89 -3.89 -0.79
CA VAL A 179 -3.21 -4.42 -0.47
C VAL A 179 -4.21 -3.29 -0.57
N ILE A 180 -5.18 -3.44 -1.46
CA ILE A 180 -6.31 -2.52 -1.62
C ILE A 180 -7.53 -3.22 -1.05
N VAL A 181 -8.15 -2.61 -0.04
CA VAL A 181 -9.40 -3.11 0.56
C VAL A 181 -10.59 -2.38 -0.04
N HIS A 182 -11.61 -3.13 -0.45
CA HIS A 182 -12.82 -2.64 -1.10
C HIS A 182 -14.04 -3.00 -0.25
N SER A 183 -15.18 -2.37 -0.54
CA SER A 183 -16.46 -2.73 0.08
C SER A 183 -16.86 -4.20 -0.16
N TRP A 184 -16.46 -4.77 -1.29
CA TRP A 184 -16.84 -6.10 -1.77
C TRP A 184 -15.69 -7.12 -1.80
N GLY A 185 -14.45 -6.75 -1.46
CA GLY A 185 -13.30 -7.64 -1.62
C GLY A 185 -11.95 -7.04 -1.21
N VAL A 186 -10.87 -7.77 -1.53
CA VAL A 186 -9.48 -7.36 -1.35
C VAL A 186 -8.69 -7.70 -2.61
N THR A 187 -7.75 -6.83 -2.97
CA THR A 187 -6.88 -6.97 -4.13
C THR A 187 -5.45 -6.84 -3.64
N VAL A 188 -4.63 -7.84 -3.92
CA VAL A 188 -3.25 -7.91 -3.49
C VAL A 188 -2.37 -7.89 -4.73
N ILE A 189 -1.55 -6.85 -4.82
CA ILE A 189 -0.65 -6.60 -5.95
C ILE A 189 0.77 -6.84 -5.46
N ASP A 190 1.48 -7.77 -6.09
CA ASP A 190 2.90 -8.00 -5.84
C ASP A 190 3.73 -7.07 -6.71
N LEU A 191 4.41 -6.08 -6.14
CA LEU A 191 5.18 -5.12 -6.93
C LEU A 191 6.52 -5.67 -7.43
N PHE A 192 6.97 -6.83 -6.95
CA PHE A 192 8.33 -7.35 -7.13
C PHE A 192 8.37 -8.65 -7.96
N GLY A 193 7.22 -9.15 -8.42
CA GLY A 193 7.13 -10.19 -9.45
C GLY A 193 7.56 -11.59 -8.96
N THR A 194 7.32 -11.89 -7.69
CA THR A 194 7.71 -13.16 -7.03
C THR A 194 6.73 -14.31 -7.29
N ASP A 195 5.59 -14.08 -7.96
CA ASP A 195 4.50 -15.06 -8.22
C ASP A 195 4.01 -15.79 -6.95
N TYR A 196 2.92 -15.28 -6.38
CA TYR A 196 2.31 -15.76 -5.14
C TYR A 196 1.27 -16.85 -5.33
N SER A 197 1.17 -17.44 -6.52
CA SER A 197 0.09 -18.40 -6.78
C SER A 197 0.09 -19.60 -5.82
N SER A 198 1.26 -20.02 -5.31
CA SER A 198 1.36 -21.09 -4.31
C SER A 198 0.97 -20.65 -2.89
N TYR A 199 1.29 -19.42 -2.47
CA TYR A 199 1.07 -18.94 -1.10
C TYR A 199 -0.42 -18.63 -0.81
N TYR A 200 -1.16 -18.17 -1.82
CA TYR A 200 -2.59 -17.88 -1.67
C TYR A 200 -3.50 -19.06 -2.03
N GLY A 201 -2.93 -20.21 -2.42
CA GLY A 201 -3.63 -21.49 -2.59
C GLY A 201 -4.41 -21.60 -3.90
N PHE A 202 -3.74 -21.43 -5.04
CA PHE A 202 -4.31 -21.66 -6.38
C PHE A 202 -3.94 -23.00 -6.98
#